data_AF-A0A0F4QGK6-F1
#
_entry.id   AF-A0A0F4QGK6-F1
#
_cell.length_a   1.000
_cell.length_b   1.000
_cell.length_c   1.000
_cell.angle_alpha   90.00
_cell.angle_beta   90.00
_cell.angle_gamma   90.00
#
_symmetry.space_group_name_H-M   'P 1'
#
loop_
_entity.id
_entity.type
_entity.pdbx_description
1 polymer ?
#
loop_
_entity_poly.entity_id
_entity_poly.type
_entity_poly.pdbx_seq_one_letter_code
_entity_poly.pdbx_strand_id
1 'polypeptide(L)'
;MTVHALFPISVSNRQFSTERVTSALSRLPKRVNQITFLIADWLQLYNRARDRSSFDDIGSVIRDYNDRNNDFVNRQRWISNFLESYPNILSASTKIIGMEHCFDALYANTFRNINILRSVDEEFSRDVSDAAQLFLGNSRKKDNKAAISLSEQYILEEIALNIRLRVKELIDEEYYMGKFHLPMLKVYAGEYSASVQDLLGGEIQHQMQFKFYSLENSEWKLCSE
;
A
#
# COMPACT_ATOMS: atom_id res chain seq x y z
N MET A 1 -10.87 3.42 -23.79
CA MET A 1 -9.84 4.06 -22.95
C MET A 1 -9.12 2.93 -22.21
N THR A 2 -7.81 2.89 -22.32
CA THR A 2 -6.94 1.89 -21.68
C THR A 2 -6.59 2.35 -20.26
N VAL A 3 -6.65 1.45 -19.29
CA VAL A 3 -6.46 1.76 -17.86
C VAL A 3 -5.31 0.95 -17.30
N HIS A 4 -4.38 1.65 -16.64
CA HIS A 4 -3.29 1.03 -15.90
C HIS A 4 -3.65 0.99 -14.41
N ALA A 5 -3.90 -0.21 -13.91
CA ALA A 5 -4.30 -0.44 -12.53
C ALA A 5 -3.12 -0.85 -11.63
N LEU A 6 -3.16 -0.41 -10.37
CA LEU A 6 -2.36 -0.94 -9.28
C LEU A 6 -3.16 -2.02 -8.53
N PHE A 7 -2.51 -3.14 -8.23
CA PHE A 7 -3.06 -4.21 -7.42
C PHE A 7 -2.09 -4.54 -6.28
N PRO A 8 -2.25 -3.92 -5.10
CA PRO A 8 -1.37 -4.16 -3.96
C PRO A 8 -1.59 -5.58 -3.38
N ILE A 9 -0.50 -6.27 -3.08
CA ILE A 9 -0.46 -7.59 -2.45
C ILE A 9 0.16 -7.45 -1.06
N SER A 10 -0.66 -7.61 -0.03
CA SER A 10 -0.18 -7.70 1.35
C SER A 10 0.33 -9.11 1.64
N VAL A 11 1.57 -9.21 2.12
CA VAL A 11 2.27 -10.50 2.31
C VAL A 11 1.64 -11.33 3.43
N SER A 12 1.19 -10.70 4.52
CA SER A 12 0.70 -11.37 5.72
C SER A 12 -0.82 -11.61 5.74
N ASN A 13 -1.53 -11.14 4.72
CA ASN A 13 -2.99 -11.15 4.73
C ASN A 13 -3.54 -12.41 4.03
N ARG A 14 -4.28 -13.24 4.80
CA ARG A 14 -4.97 -14.45 4.31
C ARG A 14 -5.98 -14.16 3.19
N GLN A 15 -6.39 -12.90 3.01
CA GLN A 15 -7.22 -12.47 1.89
C GLN A 15 -6.54 -12.65 0.52
N PHE A 16 -5.21 -12.69 0.47
CA PHE A 16 -4.43 -12.92 -0.75
C PHE A 16 -4.08 -14.41 -0.91
N SER A 17 -5.11 -15.25 -0.96
CA SER A 17 -5.02 -16.65 -1.40
C SER A 17 -5.29 -16.75 -2.90
N THR A 18 -4.81 -17.81 -3.55
CA THR A 18 -5.00 -18.03 -5.00
C THR A 18 -6.47 -17.92 -5.39
N GLU A 19 -7.36 -18.63 -4.70
CA GLU A 19 -8.81 -18.62 -4.98
C GLU A 19 -9.41 -17.21 -4.95
N ARG A 20 -9.07 -16.44 -3.90
CA ARG A 20 -9.64 -15.10 -3.70
C ARG A 20 -9.09 -14.09 -4.70
N VAL A 21 -7.78 -14.13 -4.96
CA VAL A 21 -7.15 -13.27 -5.98
C VAL A 21 -7.69 -13.62 -7.36
N THR A 22 -7.84 -14.90 -7.68
CA THR A 22 -8.44 -15.34 -8.94
C THR A 22 -9.86 -14.81 -9.10
N SER A 23 -10.67 -14.92 -8.04
CA SER A 23 -12.03 -14.41 -8.01
C SER A 23 -12.09 -12.87 -8.16
N ALA A 24 -11.13 -12.15 -7.56
CA ALA A 24 -11.06 -10.69 -7.62
C ALA A 24 -10.63 -10.19 -9.02
N LEU A 25 -9.60 -10.81 -9.60
CA LEU A 25 -9.05 -10.46 -10.91
C LEU A 25 -10.03 -10.73 -12.05
N SER A 26 -10.77 -11.84 -12.00
CA SER A 26 -11.77 -12.17 -13.03
C SER A 26 -12.94 -11.17 -13.10
N ARG A 27 -13.08 -10.29 -12.10
CA ARG A 27 -14.11 -9.26 -12.00
C ARG A 27 -13.58 -7.86 -12.31
N LEU A 28 -12.30 -7.72 -12.66
CA LEU A 28 -11.79 -6.41 -13.08
C LEU A 28 -12.48 -5.96 -14.37
N PRO A 29 -12.75 -4.64 -14.51
CA PRO A 29 -13.33 -4.11 -15.74
C PRO A 29 -12.46 -4.43 -16.96
N LYS A 30 -13.07 -4.83 -18.08
CA LYS A 30 -12.35 -5.14 -19.34
C LYS A 30 -11.50 -3.99 -19.90
N ARG A 31 -11.70 -2.76 -19.43
CA ARG A 31 -10.88 -1.58 -19.79
C ARG A 31 -9.51 -1.57 -19.12
N VAL A 32 -9.33 -2.32 -18.04
CA VAL A 32 -8.03 -2.53 -17.39
C VAL A 32 -7.20 -3.42 -18.30
N ASN A 33 -6.16 -2.84 -18.89
CA ASN A 33 -5.31 -3.51 -19.88
C ASN A 33 -3.84 -3.60 -19.43
N GLN A 34 -3.48 -2.96 -18.33
CA GLN A 34 -2.20 -3.11 -17.66
C GLN A 34 -2.41 -3.18 -16.14
N ILE A 35 -1.73 -4.10 -15.48
CA ILE A 35 -1.77 -4.26 -14.02
C ILE A 35 -0.34 -4.27 -13.47
N THR A 36 -0.06 -3.38 -12.52
CA THR A 36 1.11 -3.47 -11.66
C THR A 36 0.70 -4.17 -10.36
N PHE A 37 1.23 -5.38 -10.14
CA PHE A 37 1.18 -6.03 -8.83
C PHE A 37 2.29 -5.46 -7.95
N LEU A 38 1.92 -4.75 -6.89
CA LEU A 38 2.85 -4.24 -5.89
C LEU A 38 2.86 -5.17 -4.69
N ILE A 39 3.97 -5.87 -4.46
CA ILE A 39 4.17 -6.65 -3.24
C ILE A 39 4.67 -5.69 -2.16
N ALA A 40 3.83 -5.44 -1.15
CA ALA A 40 4.14 -4.59 0.00
C ALA A 40 4.92 -5.38 1.07
N ASP A 41 6.09 -5.87 0.67
CA ASP A 41 6.96 -6.70 1.48
C ASP A 41 7.58 -5.91 2.63
N TRP A 42 8.34 -4.85 2.35
CA TRP A 42 9.10 -4.12 3.37
C TRP A 42 8.25 -3.50 4.49
N LEU A 43 6.98 -3.19 4.22
CA LEU A 43 6.02 -2.77 5.25
C LEU A 43 5.82 -3.83 6.36
N GLN A 44 6.11 -5.11 6.09
CA GLN A 44 6.02 -6.16 7.10
C GLN A 44 7.08 -6.03 8.21
N LEU A 45 8.15 -5.25 7.99
CA LEU A 45 9.13 -4.98 9.03
C LEU A 45 8.46 -4.35 10.26
N TYR A 46 7.55 -3.39 10.07
CA TYR A 46 6.78 -2.77 11.16
C TYR A 46 5.93 -3.79 11.91
N ASN A 47 5.24 -4.67 11.18
CA ASN A 47 4.41 -5.71 11.79
C ASN A 47 5.27 -6.68 12.63
N ARG A 48 6.41 -7.12 12.10
CA ARG A 48 7.33 -8.03 12.81
C ARG A 48 7.95 -7.36 14.04
N ALA A 49 8.34 -6.09 13.94
CA ALA A 49 8.84 -5.30 15.06
C ALA A 49 7.79 -5.14 16.17
N ARG A 50 6.56 -4.79 15.78
CA ARG A 50 5.41 -4.68 16.68
C ARG A 50 5.05 -6.00 17.35
N ASP A 51 5.34 -7.12 16.69
CA ASP A 51 5.00 -8.45 17.17
C ASP A 51 5.94 -9.05 18.21
N ARG A 52 7.03 -8.34 18.53
CA ARG A 52 7.93 -8.71 19.63
C ARG A 52 7.30 -8.46 21.01
N SER A 53 7.76 -9.26 21.97
CA SER A 53 7.42 -9.15 23.40
C SER A 53 8.17 -8.02 24.11
N SER A 54 9.34 -7.63 23.60
CA SER A 54 10.14 -6.48 24.05
C SER A 54 10.77 -5.76 22.84
N PHE A 55 11.01 -4.46 22.99
CA PHE A 55 11.67 -3.60 22.01
C PHE A 55 13.19 -3.45 22.23
N ASP A 56 13.74 -4.12 23.26
CA ASP A 56 15.15 -3.99 23.66
C ASP A 56 16.15 -4.45 22.57
N ASP A 57 15.71 -5.27 21.62
CA ASP A 57 16.54 -5.78 20.52
C ASP A 57 15.88 -5.55 19.15
N ILE A 58 15.43 -4.32 18.89
CA ILE A 58 14.94 -3.93 17.56
C ILE A 58 16.00 -4.14 16.47
N GLY A 59 17.28 -4.03 16.83
CA GLY A 59 18.40 -4.21 15.92
C GLY A 59 18.46 -5.61 15.31
N SER A 60 18.15 -6.68 16.07
CA SER A 60 18.07 -8.03 15.50
C SER A 60 16.90 -8.18 14.53
N VAL A 61 15.75 -7.56 14.80
CA VAL A 61 14.60 -7.59 13.88
C VAL A 61 14.97 -7.00 12.52
N ILE A 62 15.64 -5.85 12.52
CA ILE A 62 16.05 -5.17 11.29
C ILE A 62 17.05 -6.04 10.52
N ARG A 63 18.08 -6.58 11.19
CA ARG A 63 19.07 -7.46 10.55
C ARG A 63 18.44 -8.75 10.02
N ASP A 64 17.65 -9.44 10.84
CA ASP A 64 16.97 -10.67 10.45
C ASP A 64 16.03 -10.45 9.26
N TYR A 65 15.36 -9.29 9.21
CA TYR A 65 14.51 -8.96 8.07
C TYR A 65 15.34 -8.77 6.82
N ASN A 66 16.39 -7.94 6.86
CA ASN A 66 17.27 -7.71 5.71
C ASN A 66 17.92 -9.01 5.19
N ASP A 67 18.35 -9.88 6.10
CA ASP A 67 19.10 -11.09 5.74
C ASP A 67 18.20 -12.24 5.25
N ARG A 68 16.92 -12.25 5.65
CA ARG A 68 16.03 -13.42 5.45
C ARG A 68 14.69 -13.08 4.81
N ASN A 69 14.47 -11.83 4.39
CA ASN A 69 13.24 -11.44 3.72
C ASN A 69 13.15 -12.10 2.34
N ASN A 70 12.40 -13.20 2.27
CA ASN A 70 12.03 -13.86 1.02
C ASN A 70 10.59 -13.51 0.61
N ASP A 71 9.97 -12.52 1.23
CA ASP A 71 8.54 -12.22 1.05
C ASP A 71 8.26 -11.81 -0.40
N PHE A 72 9.10 -10.96 -1.00
CA PHE A 72 9.01 -10.61 -2.41
C PHE A 72 9.17 -11.83 -3.32
N VAL A 73 10.26 -12.59 -3.19
CA VAL A 73 10.55 -13.75 -4.05
C VAL A 73 9.43 -14.79 -3.98
N ASN A 74 8.94 -15.09 -2.78
CA ASN A 74 7.87 -16.05 -2.56
C ASN A 74 6.56 -15.57 -3.18
N ARG A 75 6.20 -14.30 -2.99
CA ARG A 75 4.97 -13.72 -3.55
C ARG A 75 5.06 -13.53 -5.06
N GLN A 76 6.21 -13.12 -5.59
CA GLN A 76 6.45 -13.03 -7.03
C GLN A 76 6.28 -14.40 -7.69
N ARG A 77 6.94 -15.44 -7.16
CA ARG A 77 6.79 -16.82 -7.67
C ARG A 77 5.34 -17.28 -7.62
N TRP A 78 4.65 -17.02 -6.51
CA TRP A 78 3.23 -17.35 -6.39
C TRP A 78 2.39 -16.61 -7.45
N ILE A 79 2.65 -15.31 -7.69
CA ILE A 79 1.95 -14.52 -8.71
C ILE A 79 2.18 -15.10 -10.11
N SER A 80 3.44 -15.34 -10.47
CA SER A 80 3.81 -15.95 -11.74
C SER A 80 3.12 -17.30 -11.95
N ASN A 81 3.21 -18.19 -10.96
CA ASN A 81 2.63 -19.52 -11.05
C ASN A 81 1.10 -19.50 -11.24
N PHE A 82 0.38 -18.60 -10.55
CA PHE A 82 -1.07 -18.51 -10.76
C PHE A 82 -1.41 -17.89 -12.10
N LEU A 83 -0.68 -16.85 -12.56
CA LEU A 83 -0.94 -16.25 -13.88
C LEU A 83 -0.72 -17.28 -15.00
N GLU A 84 0.30 -18.13 -14.88
CA GLU A 84 0.52 -19.26 -15.78
C GLU A 84 -0.59 -20.32 -15.71
N SER A 85 -1.09 -20.60 -14.50
CA SER A 85 -2.18 -21.58 -14.29
C SER A 85 -3.55 -21.08 -14.77
N TYR A 86 -3.73 -19.77 -14.87
CA TYR A 86 -4.99 -19.12 -15.27
C TYR A 86 -4.74 -18.07 -16.36
N PRO A 87 -4.26 -18.45 -17.56
CA PRO A 87 -3.79 -17.51 -18.58
C PRO A 87 -4.87 -16.58 -19.13
N ASN A 88 -6.14 -16.96 -18.99
CA ASN A 88 -7.30 -16.17 -19.46
C ASN A 88 -7.98 -15.38 -18.33
N ILE A 89 -7.39 -15.34 -17.13
CA ILE A 89 -7.99 -14.63 -15.99
C ILE A 89 -8.05 -13.13 -16.20
N LEU A 90 -7.08 -12.62 -16.96
CA LEU A 90 -6.93 -11.22 -17.32
C LEU A 90 -6.53 -11.14 -18.78
N SER A 91 -7.03 -10.13 -19.48
CA SER A 91 -6.52 -9.74 -20.80
C SER A 91 -5.45 -8.65 -20.71
N ALA A 92 -5.12 -8.21 -19.49
CA ALA A 92 -4.16 -7.16 -19.22
C ALA A 92 -2.72 -7.67 -19.24
N SER A 93 -1.78 -6.81 -19.67
CA SER A 93 -0.36 -7.03 -19.42
C SER A 93 -0.06 -6.86 -17.92
N THR A 94 0.91 -7.61 -17.40
CA THR A 94 1.21 -7.62 -15.97
C THR A 94 2.66 -7.27 -15.69
N LYS A 95 2.90 -6.43 -14.67
CA LYS A 95 4.20 -6.12 -14.08
C LYS A 95 4.15 -6.49 -12.60
N ILE A 96 5.18 -7.14 -12.07
CA ILE A 96 5.29 -7.45 -10.63
C ILE A 96 6.47 -6.68 -10.07
N ILE A 97 6.25 -5.90 -9.03
CA ILE A 97 7.29 -5.14 -8.33
C ILE A 97 7.17 -5.31 -6.82
N GLY A 98 8.30 -5.22 -6.13
CA GLY A 98 8.39 -5.10 -4.67
C GLY A 98 8.72 -3.66 -4.26
N MET A 99 8.70 -3.36 -2.96
CA MET A 99 8.94 -2.01 -2.47
C MET A 99 10.32 -1.45 -2.82
N GLU A 100 11.36 -2.30 -2.83
CA GLU A 100 12.73 -1.88 -3.17
C GLU A 100 12.85 -1.24 -4.55
N HIS A 101 12.02 -1.66 -5.51
CA HIS A 101 11.98 -1.08 -6.86
C HIS A 101 11.48 0.38 -6.86
N CYS A 102 10.93 0.82 -5.73
CA CYS A 102 10.44 2.17 -5.52
C CYS A 102 11.35 3.01 -4.61
N PHE A 103 12.39 2.44 -3.99
CA PHE A 103 13.29 3.14 -3.07
C PHE A 103 14.31 4.02 -3.82
N ASP A 104 13.81 5.06 -4.46
CA ASP A 104 14.59 6.08 -5.15
C ASP A 104 14.55 7.44 -4.41
N ALA A 105 15.23 8.44 -4.97
CA ALA A 105 15.25 9.79 -4.42
C ALA A 105 13.84 10.42 -4.35
N LEU A 106 12.95 10.05 -5.28
CA LEU A 106 11.58 10.56 -5.31
C LEU A 106 10.76 10.00 -4.14
N TYR A 107 10.88 8.71 -3.88
CA TYR A 107 10.31 8.07 -2.70
C TYR A 107 10.84 8.67 -1.40
N ALA A 108 12.17 8.81 -1.27
CA ALA A 108 12.77 9.39 -0.07
C ALA A 108 12.25 10.82 0.20
N ASN A 109 12.11 11.63 -0.86
CA ASN A 109 11.50 12.95 -0.75
C ASN A 109 10.02 12.88 -0.32
N THR A 110 9.25 12.02 -0.96
CA THR A 110 7.81 11.86 -0.68
C THR A 110 7.58 11.44 0.76
N PHE A 111 8.34 10.44 1.23
CA PHE A 111 8.22 9.95 2.60
C PHE A 111 8.64 11.01 3.63
N ARG A 112 9.70 11.78 3.35
CA ARG A 112 10.06 12.93 4.19
C ARG A 112 8.93 13.97 4.25
N ASN A 113 8.31 14.31 3.12
CA ASN A 113 7.24 15.29 3.06
C ASN A 113 5.97 14.82 3.80
N ILE A 114 5.64 13.53 3.70
CA ILE A 114 4.56 12.89 4.49
C ILE A 114 4.84 13.01 6.00
N ASN A 115 6.09 12.79 6.43
CA ASN A 115 6.47 12.96 7.84
C ASN A 115 6.40 14.42 8.30
N ILE A 116 6.75 15.37 7.43
CA ILE A 116 6.56 16.80 7.71
C ILE A 116 5.07 17.10 7.86
N LEU A 117 4.23 16.67 6.92
CA LEU A 117 2.77 16.85 6.99
C LEU A 117 2.22 16.28 8.30
N ARG A 118 2.63 15.06 8.67
CA ARG A 118 2.26 14.42 9.96
C ARG A 118 2.63 15.27 11.18
N SER A 119 3.69 16.06 11.09
CA SER A 119 4.21 16.86 12.19
C SER A 119 3.53 18.24 12.31
N VAL A 120 2.94 18.76 11.24
CA VAL A 120 2.41 20.13 11.20
C VAL A 120 0.90 20.24 10.96
N ASP A 121 0.29 19.25 10.31
CA ASP A 121 -1.15 19.21 10.06
C ASP A 121 -1.84 18.37 11.15
N GLU A 122 -2.61 19.04 12.02
CA GLU A 122 -3.27 18.43 13.17
C GLU A 122 -4.33 17.39 12.77
N GLU A 123 -4.99 17.59 11.62
CA GLU A 123 -6.04 16.71 11.13
C GLU A 123 -5.44 15.44 10.55
N PHE A 124 -4.44 15.56 9.67
CA PHE A 124 -3.69 14.42 9.16
C PHE A 124 -3.03 13.64 10.30
N SER A 125 -2.48 14.36 11.29
CA SER A 125 -1.95 13.77 12.53
C SER A 125 -2.95 12.87 13.23
N ARG A 126 -4.17 13.37 13.46
CA ARG A 126 -5.23 12.64 14.15
C ARG A 126 -5.70 11.44 13.34
N ASP A 127 -5.94 11.61 12.04
CA ASP A 127 -6.43 10.55 11.17
C ASP A 127 -5.43 9.38 11.06
N VAL A 128 -4.13 9.68 11.03
CA VAL A 128 -3.07 8.64 11.06
C VAL A 128 -3.08 7.89 12.39
N SER A 129 -3.16 8.60 13.52
CA SER A 129 -3.21 7.97 14.84
C SER A 129 -4.47 7.12 15.04
N ASP A 130 -5.63 7.58 14.56
CA ASP A 130 -6.88 6.85 14.62
C ASP A 130 -6.85 5.61 13.73
N ALA A 131 -6.32 5.73 12.50
CA ALA A 131 -6.12 4.60 11.60
C ALA A 131 -5.15 3.57 12.19
N ALA A 132 -4.07 3.99 12.84
CA ALA A 132 -3.13 3.11 13.52
C ALA A 132 -3.79 2.34 14.68
N GLN A 133 -4.59 3.02 15.50
CA GLN A 133 -5.34 2.37 16.58
C GLN A 133 -6.38 1.38 16.06
N LEU A 134 -7.09 1.73 14.98
CA LEU A 134 -8.03 0.82 14.32
C LEU A 134 -7.32 -0.42 13.75
N PHE A 135 -6.15 -0.25 13.17
CA PHE A 135 -5.33 -1.34 12.64
C PHE A 135 -4.88 -2.32 13.74
N LEU A 136 -4.61 -1.83 14.94
CA LEU A 136 -4.31 -2.66 16.12
C LEU A 136 -5.55 -3.42 16.66
N GLY A 137 -6.75 -2.99 16.29
CA GLY A 137 -8.03 -3.61 16.70
C GLY A 137 -8.17 -3.76 18.21
N ASN A 138 -8.77 -4.87 18.66
CA ASN A 138 -8.94 -5.22 20.08
C ASN A 138 -7.72 -5.92 20.69
N SER A 139 -6.52 -5.77 20.09
CA SER A 139 -5.32 -6.42 20.63
C SER A 139 -4.89 -5.77 21.94
N ARG A 140 -4.24 -6.55 22.82
CA ARG A 140 -3.59 -6.05 24.05
C ARG A 140 -2.51 -4.98 23.79
N LYS A 141 -2.19 -4.71 22.52
CA LYS A 141 -1.18 -3.75 22.07
C LYS A 141 -1.75 -2.36 21.80
N LYS A 142 -3.07 -2.19 21.88
CA LYS A 142 -3.74 -0.91 21.60
C LYS A 142 -3.27 0.23 22.52
N ASP A 143 -2.84 -0.10 23.74
CA ASP A 143 -2.32 0.89 24.71
C ASP A 143 -0.78 0.99 24.70
N ASN A 144 -0.10 0.18 23.87
CA ASN A 144 1.35 0.19 23.78
C ASN A 144 1.81 1.28 22.80
N LYS A 145 2.36 2.37 23.35
CA LYS A 145 2.83 3.54 22.57
C LYS A 145 3.78 3.17 21.42
N ALA A 146 4.69 2.22 21.63
CA ALA A 146 5.62 1.79 20.59
C ALA A 146 4.91 1.00 19.48
N ALA A 147 3.92 0.17 19.83
CA ALA A 147 3.11 -0.55 18.85
C ALA A 147 2.24 0.39 17.99
N ILE A 148 1.69 1.44 18.61
CA ILE A 148 0.98 2.51 17.90
C ILE A 148 1.94 3.21 16.96
N SER A 149 3.09 3.68 17.45
CA SER A 149 4.08 4.40 16.64
C SER A 149 4.56 3.59 15.43
N LEU A 150 4.82 2.29 15.58
CA LEU A 150 5.16 1.42 14.45
C LEU A 150 4.01 1.26 13.44
N SER A 151 2.77 1.26 13.91
CA SER A 151 1.59 1.20 13.02
C SER A 151 1.33 2.53 12.32
N GLU A 152 1.63 3.67 12.96
CA GLU A 152 1.63 4.98 12.32
C GLU A 152 2.69 5.04 11.21
N GLN A 153 3.92 4.60 11.50
CA GLN A 153 4.99 4.56 10.49
C GLN A 153 4.66 3.64 9.31
N TYR A 154 4.03 2.48 9.57
CA TYR A 154 3.49 1.62 8.51
C TYR A 154 2.56 2.42 7.57
N ILE A 155 1.59 3.16 8.12
CA ILE A 155 0.60 3.91 7.34
C ILE A 155 1.26 5.04 6.56
N LEU A 156 2.17 5.78 7.18
CA LEU A 156 2.90 6.89 6.54
C LEU A 156 3.74 6.39 5.36
N GLU A 157 4.42 5.26 5.53
CA GLU A 157 5.25 4.67 4.49
C GLU A 157 4.40 4.10 3.35
N GLU A 158 3.25 3.49 3.67
CA GLU A 158 2.30 3.02 2.66
C GLU A 158 1.72 4.17 1.82
N ILE A 159 1.37 5.31 2.45
CA ILE A 159 0.91 6.52 1.72
C ILE A 159 2.02 7.04 0.81
N ALA A 160 3.26 7.16 1.31
CA ALA A 160 4.38 7.66 0.51
C ALA A 160 4.71 6.76 -0.68
N LEU A 161 4.71 5.44 -0.47
CA LEU A 161 4.90 4.45 -1.53
C LEU A 161 3.80 4.55 -2.59
N ASN A 162 2.55 4.69 -2.15
CA ASN A 162 1.39 4.81 -3.02
C ASN A 162 1.49 6.05 -3.92
N ILE A 163 1.77 7.22 -3.32
CA ILE A 163 1.97 8.49 -4.04
C ILE A 163 3.10 8.37 -5.06
N ARG A 164 4.29 7.91 -4.62
CA ARG A 164 5.43 7.71 -5.52
C ARG A 164 4.97 6.87 -6.72
N LEU A 165 4.46 5.67 -6.45
CA LEU A 165 4.20 4.70 -7.51
C LEU A 165 3.12 5.20 -8.47
N ARG A 166 1.98 5.65 -7.94
CA ARG A 166 0.84 6.01 -8.78
C ARG A 166 1.09 7.26 -9.60
N VAL A 167 1.74 8.27 -9.02
CA VAL A 167 2.02 9.50 -9.77
C VAL A 167 3.13 9.25 -10.78
N LYS A 168 4.23 8.58 -10.39
CA LYS A 168 5.38 8.37 -11.29
C LYS A 168 5.05 7.45 -12.47
N GLU A 169 4.28 6.40 -12.22
CA GLU A 169 3.91 5.41 -13.25
C GLU A 169 2.57 5.75 -13.92
N LEU A 170 1.96 6.91 -13.62
CA LEU A 170 0.68 7.37 -14.18
C LEU A 170 -0.47 6.37 -14.00
N ILE A 171 -0.57 5.77 -12.79
CA ILE A 171 -1.60 4.79 -12.44
C ILE A 171 -2.81 5.52 -11.85
N ASP A 172 -3.90 5.54 -12.62
CA ASP A 172 -5.15 6.20 -12.30
C ASP A 172 -6.06 5.37 -11.39
N GLU A 173 -5.96 4.04 -11.39
CA GLU A 173 -6.83 3.17 -10.59
C GLU A 173 -6.09 2.21 -9.67
N GLU A 174 -6.59 2.03 -8.46
CA GLU A 174 -6.08 1.04 -7.51
C GLU A 174 -7.18 0.11 -7.04
N TYR A 175 -6.93 -1.19 -7.12
CA TYR A 175 -7.87 -2.24 -6.73
C TYR A 175 -7.28 -3.01 -5.55
N TYR A 176 -7.82 -2.80 -4.36
CA TYR A 176 -7.35 -3.41 -3.14
C TYR A 176 -8.40 -4.34 -2.53
N MET A 177 -7.99 -5.57 -2.20
CA MET A 177 -8.91 -6.58 -1.64
C MET A 177 -9.27 -6.35 -0.16
N GLY A 178 -8.65 -5.34 0.48
CA GLY A 178 -8.93 -4.92 1.84
C GLY A 178 -9.58 -3.55 1.90
N LYS A 179 -9.45 -2.88 3.04
CA LYS A 179 -9.88 -1.49 3.24
C LYS A 179 -8.69 -0.56 3.14
N PHE A 180 -8.87 0.57 2.47
CA PHE A 180 -7.89 1.65 2.49
C PHE A 180 -7.88 2.34 3.86
N HIS A 181 -6.72 2.87 4.23
CA HIS A 181 -6.63 3.79 5.36
C HIS A 181 -7.28 5.12 4.96
N LEU A 182 -8.20 5.63 5.79
CA LEU A 182 -8.83 6.93 5.59
C LEU A 182 -7.83 8.06 5.26
N PRO A 183 -6.69 8.22 5.97
CA PRO A 183 -5.73 9.25 5.63
C PRO A 183 -5.16 9.13 4.22
N MET A 184 -5.06 7.93 3.65
CA MET A 184 -4.65 7.78 2.25
C MET A 184 -5.70 8.39 1.31
N LEU A 185 -6.98 8.06 1.48
CA LEU A 185 -8.05 8.59 0.63
C LEU A 185 -8.14 10.11 0.70
N LYS A 186 -8.04 10.68 1.91
CA LYS A 186 -8.10 12.12 2.14
C LYS A 186 -6.91 12.89 1.56
N VAL A 187 -5.70 12.30 1.55
CA VAL A 187 -4.54 12.87 0.85
C VAL A 187 -4.83 13.04 -0.64
N TYR A 188 -5.43 12.02 -1.26
CA TYR A 188 -5.77 12.06 -2.69
C TYR A 188 -6.96 12.96 -3.01
N ALA A 189 -7.89 13.14 -2.07
CA ALA A 189 -8.99 14.09 -2.16
C ALA A 189 -8.57 15.55 -1.92
N GLY A 190 -7.33 15.80 -1.49
CA GLY A 190 -6.83 17.15 -1.19
C GLY A 190 -7.44 17.76 0.08
N GLU A 191 -7.80 16.92 1.06
CA GLU A 191 -8.46 17.35 2.30
C GLU A 191 -7.47 17.82 3.38
N TYR A 192 -6.16 17.76 3.13
CA TYR A 192 -5.11 18.19 4.06
C TYR A 192 -4.37 19.43 3.55
N SER A 193 -3.49 19.99 4.38
CA SER A 193 -2.74 21.21 4.07
C SER A 193 -1.73 21.08 2.92
N ALA A 194 -1.52 19.87 2.40
CA ALA A 194 -0.64 19.59 1.27
C ALA A 194 -1.30 18.60 0.32
N SER A 195 -1.21 18.88 -0.98
CA SER A 195 -1.70 18.02 -2.04
C SER A 195 -0.73 16.88 -2.37
N VAL A 196 -1.17 15.89 -3.15
CA VAL A 196 -0.31 14.83 -3.69
C VAL A 196 0.88 15.42 -4.47
N GLN A 197 0.68 16.53 -5.19
CA GLN A 197 1.70 17.27 -5.93
C GLN A 197 2.79 17.81 -4.99
N ASP A 198 2.35 18.49 -3.92
CA ASP A 198 3.25 19.07 -2.92
C ASP A 198 4.08 17.98 -2.23
N LEU A 199 3.42 16.88 -1.88
CA LEU A 199 4.03 15.75 -1.20
C LEU A 199 5.07 15.03 -2.08
N LEU A 200 4.83 14.92 -3.38
CA LEU A 200 5.79 14.36 -4.33
C LEU A 200 7.01 15.28 -4.55
N GLY A 201 6.85 16.58 -4.31
CA GLY A 201 7.92 17.59 -4.44
C GLY A 201 7.98 18.29 -5.80
N GLY A 202 6.86 18.44 -6.51
CA GLY A 202 6.84 19.22 -7.76
C GLY A 202 5.53 19.17 -8.54
N GLU A 203 5.50 19.92 -9.65
CA GLU A 203 4.32 20.02 -10.52
C GLU A 203 4.02 18.68 -11.23
N ILE A 204 2.83 18.14 -11.02
CA ILE A 204 2.28 17.09 -11.88
C ILE A 204 1.75 17.79 -13.14
N GLN A 205 2.37 17.55 -14.28
CA GLN A 205 1.99 18.19 -15.56
C GLN A 205 0.60 17.77 -16.07
N HIS A 206 -0.03 16.77 -15.45
CA HIS A 206 -1.25 16.13 -15.91
C HIS A 206 -2.31 16.13 -14.80
N GLN A 207 -3.55 16.49 -15.15
CA GLN A 207 -4.67 16.38 -14.23
C GLN A 207 -5.04 14.89 -14.08
N MET A 208 -4.48 14.24 -13.06
CA MET A 208 -4.81 12.85 -12.74
C MET A 208 -6.02 12.79 -11.82
N GLN A 209 -6.97 11.89 -12.14
CA GLN A 209 -8.04 11.49 -11.23
C GLN A 209 -7.70 10.12 -10.67
N PHE A 210 -7.48 10.05 -9.37
CA PHE A 210 -7.09 8.82 -8.69
C PHE A 210 -8.32 8.11 -8.13
N LYS A 211 -8.63 6.93 -8.66
CA LYS A 211 -9.74 6.11 -8.21
C LYS A 211 -9.24 4.97 -7.33
N PHE A 212 -9.98 4.71 -6.25
CA PHE A 212 -9.70 3.63 -5.30
C PHE A 212 -10.87 2.67 -5.27
N TYR A 213 -10.62 1.39 -5.46
CA TYR A 213 -11.64 0.34 -5.43
C TYR A 213 -11.34 -0.67 -4.33
N SER A 214 -12.28 -0.86 -3.41
CA SER A 214 -12.24 -1.95 -2.42
C SER A 214 -13.04 -3.16 -2.92
N LEU A 215 -12.64 -4.37 -2.53
CA LEU A 215 -13.44 -5.57 -2.79
C LEU A 215 -14.45 -5.80 -1.66
N GLU A 216 -15.74 -5.61 -1.95
CA GLU A 216 -16.84 -5.80 -1.01
C GLU A 216 -17.89 -6.75 -1.58
N ASN A 217 -18.25 -7.79 -0.83
CA ASN A 217 -19.24 -8.79 -1.27
C ASN A 217 -18.98 -9.32 -2.69
N SER A 218 -17.73 -9.58 -3.03
CA SER A 218 -17.29 -10.02 -4.36
C SER A 218 -17.40 -8.99 -5.49
N GLU A 219 -17.63 -7.71 -5.18
CA GLU A 219 -17.69 -6.62 -6.17
C GLU A 219 -16.67 -5.53 -5.87
N TRP A 220 -16.15 -4.89 -6.92
CA TRP A 220 -15.29 -3.72 -6.78
C TRP A 220 -16.15 -2.48 -6.54
N LYS A 221 -15.97 -1.81 -5.39
CA LYS A 221 -16.69 -0.60 -5.00
C LYS A 221 -15.75 0.59 -4.97
N LEU A 222 -16.17 1.70 -5.57
CA LEU A 222 -15.42 2.95 -5.54
C LEU A 222 -15.46 3.53 -4.12
N CYS A 223 -14.28 3.80 -3.55
CA CYS A 223 -14.12 4.31 -2.19
C CYS A 223 -14.18 5.85 -2.11
N SER A 224 -13.77 6.52 -3.19
CA SER A 224 -13.72 7.97 -3.31
C SER A 224 -13.80 8.36 -4.79
N GLU A 225 -14.55 9.42 -5.11
CA GLU A 225 -14.59 10.05 -6.45
C GLU A 225 -13.51 11.12 -6.61
#